data_AF-A0A9Q3E2Q5-F1
#
_entry.id   AF-A0A9Q3E2Q5-F1
#
_cell.length_a   1.000
_cell.length_b   1.000
_cell.length_c   1.000
_cell.angle_alpha   90.00
_cell.angle_beta   90.00
_cell.angle_gamma   90.00
#
_symmetry.space_group_name_H-M   'P 1'
#
loop_
_entity.id
_entity.type
_entity.pdbx_description
1 polymer ?
#
loop_
_entity_poly.entity_id
_entity_poly.type
_entity_poly.pdbx_seq_one_letter_code
_entity_poly.pdbx_strand_id
1 'polypeptide(L)'
;MGNQPDRTLKKIVSDQEGRLLNAEFKNLADLHGLVHIFSLAYIPNHNSFAERENMTIVEKARCLLNGSKLPNIYWAEAVSTATNLFHLIPTPSRQNNSPYTFWTKIPPHIKKLWVFGCVAILIAPKNLQNWKLNQTGQEGILLGYKNDMSAYWVLWSCN
;
A
#
# COMPACT_ATOMS: atom_id res chain seq x y z
N MET A 1 8.85 10.02 4.25
CA MET A 1 9.42 9.43 3.03
C MET A 1 10.93 9.68 3.05
N GLY A 2 11.72 8.65 3.34
CA GLY A 2 13.19 8.77 3.33
C GLY A 2 13.73 8.53 1.93
N ASN A 3 14.66 9.38 1.48
CA ASN A 3 15.46 9.14 0.28
C ASN A 3 16.16 7.78 0.40
N GLN A 4 15.99 6.92 -0.60
CA GLN A 4 16.70 5.65 -0.77
C GLN A 4 17.54 5.74 -2.05
N PRO A 5 18.74 5.15 -2.09
CA PRO A 5 19.83 5.64 -2.93
C PRO A 5 19.72 5.19 -4.39
N ASP A 6 20.12 6.10 -5.27
CA ASP A 6 20.52 5.90 -6.68
C ASP A 6 19.44 5.70 -7.76
N ARG A 7 18.17 5.98 -7.45
CA ARG A 7 17.11 6.10 -8.47
C ARG A 7 16.34 7.39 -8.31
N THR A 8 16.70 8.38 -9.13
CA THR A 8 15.91 9.59 -9.26
C THR A 8 14.70 9.32 -10.16
N LEU A 9 13.52 9.69 -9.67
CA LEU A 9 12.36 9.83 -10.55
C LEU A 9 12.75 10.83 -11.64
N LYS A 10 12.47 10.55 -12.92
CA LYS A 10 12.89 11.42 -14.04
C LYS A 10 11.72 12.12 -14.70
N LYS A 11 10.59 11.43 -14.78
CA LYS A 11 9.40 11.90 -15.50
C LYS A 11 8.14 11.47 -14.75
N ILE A 12 7.16 12.35 -14.71
CA ILE A 12 5.79 12.08 -14.25
C ILE A 12 4.87 12.34 -15.43
N VAL A 13 3.94 11.42 -15.69
CA VAL A 13 2.87 11.63 -16.66
C VAL A 13 1.55 11.66 -15.91
N SER A 14 0.75 12.71 -16.09
CA SER A 14 -0.58 12.81 -15.50
C SER A 14 -1.61 13.25 -16.54
N ASP A 15 -2.88 13.00 -16.26
CA ASP A 15 -3.97 13.66 -16.96
C ASP A 15 -3.97 15.18 -16.68
N GLN A 16 -4.79 15.91 -17.44
CA GLN A 16 -4.95 17.36 -17.29
C GLN A 16 -5.97 17.70 -16.18
N GLU A 17 -6.22 16.80 -15.22
CA GLU A 17 -7.18 17.08 -14.15
C GLU A 17 -6.51 17.84 -12.99
N GLY A 18 -6.66 19.17 -13.05
CA GLY A 18 -6.75 20.15 -11.96
C GLY A 18 -5.68 20.19 -10.86
N ARG A 19 -5.44 19.09 -10.14
CA ARG A 19 -4.62 19.07 -8.92
C ARG A 19 -3.11 19.09 -9.18
N LEU A 20 -2.68 18.55 -10.32
CA LEU A 20 -1.27 18.55 -10.73
C LEU A 20 -0.92 19.71 -11.69
N LEU A 21 -1.90 20.55 -12.02
CA LEU A 21 -1.72 21.75 -12.84
C LEU A 21 -1.27 22.98 -12.03
N ASN A 22 -1.15 22.86 -10.71
CA ASN A 22 -0.82 24.00 -9.87
C ASN A 22 0.66 24.41 -10.00
N ALA A 23 0.92 25.72 -9.83
CA ALA A 23 2.27 26.26 -9.93
C ALA A 23 3.22 25.67 -8.86
N GLU A 24 2.69 25.26 -7.72
CA GLU A 24 3.44 24.63 -6.64
C GLU A 24 4.05 23.28 -7.07
N PHE A 25 3.26 22.42 -7.72
CA PHE A 25 3.74 21.13 -8.20
C PHE A 25 4.76 21.29 -9.32
N LYS A 26 4.56 22.27 -10.21
CA LYS A 26 5.54 22.62 -11.24
C LYS A 26 6.87 23.06 -10.64
N ASN A 27 6.84 23.98 -9.67
CA ASN A 27 8.05 24.43 -8.99
C ASN A 27 8.76 23.29 -8.25
N LEU A 28 8.00 22.39 -7.63
CA LEU A 28 8.55 21.20 -6.95
C LEU A 28 9.17 20.22 -7.95
N ALA A 29 8.53 20.00 -9.09
CA ALA A 29 9.06 19.18 -10.17
C ALA A 29 10.38 19.76 -10.71
N ASP A 30 10.41 21.06 -11.01
CA ASP A 30 11.61 21.76 -11.49
C ASP A 30 12.75 21.70 -10.47
N LEU A 31 12.46 21.90 -9.17
CA LEU A 31 13.42 21.82 -8.08
C LEU A 31 14.08 20.44 -7.96
N HIS A 32 13.34 19.37 -8.30
CA HIS A 32 13.84 18.00 -8.30
C HIS A 32 14.30 17.50 -9.68
N GLY A 33 14.33 18.38 -10.71
CA GLY A 33 14.71 18.02 -12.08
C GLY A 33 13.75 17.03 -12.76
N LEU A 34 12.48 17.01 -12.34
CA LEU A 34 11.43 16.13 -12.84
C LEU A 34 10.76 16.74 -14.07
N VAL A 35 10.67 15.97 -15.16
CA VAL A 35 9.86 16.38 -16.30
C VAL A 35 8.41 15.96 -16.06
N HIS A 36 7.53 16.93 -15.87
CA HIS A 36 6.09 16.69 -15.81
C HIS A 36 5.48 16.81 -17.21
N ILE A 37 4.88 15.71 -17.68
CA ILE A 37 4.22 15.61 -18.98
C ILE A 37 2.73 15.44 -18.74
N PHE A 38 1.92 16.28 -19.36
CA PHE A 38 0.47 16.08 -19.39
C PHE A 38 0.12 15.15 -20.55
N SER A 39 -0.56 14.04 -20.27
CA SER A 39 -1.14 13.23 -21.33
C SER A 39 -2.18 14.07 -22.05
N LEU A 40 -2.04 14.23 -23.37
CA LEU A 40 -3.08 14.82 -24.19
C LEU A 40 -4.34 13.95 -24.08
N ALA A 41 -5.51 14.58 -23.97
CA ALA A 41 -6.80 13.87 -23.89
C ALA A 41 -7.00 12.82 -25.01
N TYR A 42 -6.28 12.99 -26.12
CA TYR A 42 -6.35 12.15 -27.32
C TYR A 42 -5.25 11.08 -27.42
N ILE A 43 -4.39 10.89 -26.41
CA ILE A 43 -3.43 9.77 -26.34
C ILE A 43 -3.75 8.87 -25.14
N PRO A 44 -4.80 8.03 -25.24
CA PRO A 44 -5.30 7.20 -24.13
C PRO A 44 -4.22 6.26 -23.56
N ASN A 45 -3.29 5.83 -24.40
CA ASN A 45 -2.28 4.84 -24.05
C ASN A 45 -1.38 5.27 -22.87
N HIS A 46 -1.17 6.57 -22.65
CA HIS A 46 -0.28 7.03 -21.58
C HIS A 46 -0.90 6.93 -20.18
N ASN A 47 -2.19 7.24 -20.01
CA ASN A 47 -2.87 7.06 -18.72
C ASN A 47 -3.47 5.65 -18.55
N SER A 48 -3.65 4.92 -19.66
CA SER A 48 -4.25 3.58 -19.64
C SER A 48 -3.53 2.60 -18.70
N PHE A 49 -2.21 2.76 -18.50
CA PHE A 49 -1.47 1.96 -17.55
C PHE A 49 -1.88 2.27 -16.10
N ALA A 50 -1.91 3.56 -15.72
CA ALA A 50 -2.32 3.97 -14.38
C ALA A 50 -3.79 3.59 -14.09
N GLU A 51 -4.67 3.75 -15.08
CA GLU A 51 -6.08 3.36 -14.98
C GLU A 51 -6.24 1.85 -14.76
N ARG A 52 -5.54 1.01 -15.55
CA ARG A 52 -5.59 -0.46 -15.40
C ARG A 52 -5.08 -0.92 -14.04
N GLU A 53 -4.00 -0.32 -13.57
CA GLU A 53 -3.41 -0.61 -12.27
C GLU A 53 -4.38 -0.22 -11.14
N ASN A 54 -4.98 0.97 -11.22
CA ASN A 54 -5.98 1.44 -10.24
C ASN A 54 -7.23 0.54 -10.22
N MET A 55 -7.75 0.16 -11.38
CA MET A 55 -8.87 -0.79 -11.47
C MET A 55 -8.53 -2.13 -10.80
N THR A 56 -7.34 -2.67 -11.09
CA THR A 56 -6.86 -3.92 -10.50
C THR A 56 -6.77 -3.83 -8.98
N ILE A 57 -6.29 -2.71 -8.44
CA ILE A 57 -6.22 -2.47 -6.98
C ILE A 57 -7.61 -2.43 -6.36
N VAL A 58 -8.55 -1.72 -6.99
CA VAL A 58 -9.94 -1.60 -6.51
C VAL A 58 -10.65 -2.96 -6.51
N GLU A 59 -10.47 -3.76 -7.56
CA GLU A 59 -11.02 -5.12 -7.62
C GLU A 59 -10.45 -6.01 -6.51
N LYS A 60 -9.12 -5.96 -6.30
CA LYS A 60 -8.49 -6.68 -5.18
C LYS A 60 -9.01 -6.23 -3.82
N ALA A 61 -9.17 -4.93 -3.61
CA ALA A 61 -9.73 -4.38 -2.38
C ALA A 61 -11.15 -4.88 -2.13
N ARG A 62 -11.99 -4.94 -3.19
CA ARG A 62 -13.33 -5.52 -3.12
C ARG A 62 -13.30 -7.00 -2.73
N CYS A 63 -12.36 -7.79 -3.27
CA CYS A 63 -12.16 -9.17 -2.88
C CYS A 63 -11.77 -9.31 -1.40
N LEU A 64 -10.87 -8.45 -0.90
CA LEU A 64 -10.46 -8.45 0.51
C LEU A 64 -11.64 -8.14 1.45
N LEU A 65 -12.44 -7.13 1.13
CA LEU A 65 -13.64 -6.79 1.92
C LEU A 65 -14.67 -7.92 1.90
N ASN A 66 -14.99 -8.46 0.72
CA ASN A 66 -15.98 -9.52 0.59
C ASN A 66 -15.52 -10.83 1.27
N GLY A 67 -14.23 -11.18 1.14
CA GLY A 67 -13.65 -12.37 1.77
C GLY A 67 -13.57 -12.28 3.29
N SER A 68 -13.33 -11.09 3.83
CA SER A 68 -13.29 -10.83 5.28
C SER A 68 -14.67 -10.59 5.90
N LYS A 69 -15.71 -10.36 5.08
CA LYS A 69 -17.05 -9.94 5.51
C LYS A 69 -17.04 -8.63 6.32
N LEU A 70 -16.01 -7.79 6.14
CA LEU A 70 -15.93 -6.51 6.81
C LEU A 70 -16.81 -5.46 6.11
N PRO A 71 -17.40 -4.51 6.85
CA PRO A 71 -18.18 -3.42 6.26
C PRO A 71 -17.34 -2.54 5.33
N ASN A 72 -17.99 -1.93 4.34
CA ASN A 72 -17.35 -1.03 3.37
C ASN A 72 -16.70 0.21 3.99
N ILE A 73 -16.92 0.50 5.28
CA ILE A 73 -16.23 1.58 5.98
C ILE A 73 -14.71 1.39 5.98
N TYR A 74 -14.22 0.14 5.92
CA TYR A 74 -12.79 -0.21 5.88
C TYR A 74 -12.21 -0.23 4.46
N TRP A 75 -12.83 0.47 3.50
CA TRP A 75 -12.39 0.48 2.11
C TRP A 75 -10.97 1.04 1.96
N ALA A 76 -10.59 2.04 2.75
CA ALA A 76 -9.28 2.67 2.67
C ALA A 76 -8.17 1.68 3.08
N GLU A 77 -8.39 0.92 4.16
CA GLU A 77 -7.50 -0.13 4.63
C GLU A 77 -7.43 -1.30 3.64
N ALA A 78 -8.56 -1.69 3.05
CA ALA A 78 -8.60 -2.72 2.03
C ALA A 78 -7.82 -2.31 0.76
N VAL A 79 -7.99 -1.08 0.29
CA VAL A 79 -7.22 -0.52 -0.84
C VAL A 79 -5.74 -0.47 -0.51
N SER A 80 -5.36 0.05 0.66
CA SER A 80 -3.96 0.10 1.09
C SER A 80 -3.34 -1.30 1.16
N THR A 81 -4.07 -2.29 1.67
CA THR A 81 -3.61 -3.68 1.73
C THR A 81 -3.48 -4.28 0.34
N ALA A 82 -4.46 -4.06 -0.53
CA ALA A 82 -4.43 -4.52 -1.92
C ALA A 82 -3.23 -3.94 -2.68
N THR A 83 -2.93 -2.65 -2.51
CA THR A 83 -1.76 -1.99 -3.10
C THR A 83 -0.45 -2.59 -2.58
N ASN A 84 -0.33 -2.83 -1.27
CA ASN A 84 0.86 -3.48 -0.70
C ASN A 84 1.05 -4.88 -1.30
N LEU A 85 0.00 -5.70 -1.32
CA LEU A 85 0.06 -7.04 -1.92
C LEU A 85 0.37 -6.99 -3.41
N PHE A 86 -0.20 -6.04 -4.15
CA PHE A 86 0.07 -5.84 -5.57
C PHE A 86 1.56 -5.65 -5.85
N HIS A 87 2.25 -4.83 -5.03
CA HIS A 87 3.69 -4.61 -5.18
C HIS A 87 4.58 -5.79 -4.75
N LEU A 88 4.03 -6.78 -4.04
CA LEU A 88 4.76 -7.98 -3.63
C LEU A 88 4.62 -9.16 -4.57
N ILE A 89 3.61 -9.14 -5.46
CA ILE A 89 3.35 -10.27 -6.34
C ILE A 89 4.41 -10.29 -7.46
N PRO A 90 5.17 -11.39 -7.60
CA PRO A 90 6.08 -11.55 -8.72
C PRO A 90 5.29 -11.76 -10.01
N THR A 91 5.79 -11.20 -11.11
CA THR A 91 5.14 -11.34 -12.43
C THR A 91 6.13 -11.90 -13.45
N PRO A 92 5.70 -12.79 -14.38
CA PRO A 92 6.57 -13.34 -15.42
C PRO A 92 7.26 -12.27 -16.28
N SER A 93 6.55 -11.19 -16.59
CA SER A 93 7.07 -10.02 -17.31
C SER A 93 8.26 -9.34 -16.62
N ARG A 94 8.49 -9.62 -15.33
CA ARG A 94 9.58 -9.08 -14.50
C ARG A 94 10.57 -10.17 -14.07
N GLN A 95 10.72 -11.23 -14.87
CA GLN A 95 11.58 -12.38 -14.55
C GLN A 95 11.23 -13.01 -13.19
N ASN A 96 9.93 -13.08 -12.87
CA ASN A 96 9.41 -13.53 -11.57
C ASN A 96 9.92 -12.72 -10.35
N ASN A 97 10.34 -11.46 -10.55
CA ASN A 97 10.58 -10.53 -9.45
C ASN A 97 9.33 -9.71 -9.14
N SER A 98 9.12 -9.43 -7.86
CA SER A 98 8.08 -8.48 -7.44
C SER A 98 8.51 -7.04 -7.74
N PRO A 99 7.56 -6.11 -8.00
CA PRO A 99 7.85 -4.68 -8.07
C PRO A 99 8.69 -4.18 -6.88
N TYR A 100 8.36 -4.65 -5.66
CA TYR A 100 9.11 -4.34 -4.45
C TYR A 100 10.58 -4.77 -4.58
N THR A 101 10.86 -6.04 -4.90
CA THR A 101 12.24 -6.55 -5.07
C THR A 101 12.96 -5.81 -6.19
N PHE A 102 12.27 -5.52 -7.29
CA PHE A 102 12.85 -4.82 -8.42
C PHE A 102 13.29 -3.39 -8.05
N TRP A 103 12.51 -2.74 -7.18
CA TRP A 103 12.77 -1.38 -6.71
C TRP A 103 13.80 -1.31 -5.58
N THR A 104 13.63 -2.12 -4.53
CA THR A 104 14.47 -2.07 -3.31
C THR A 104 15.70 -2.96 -3.37
N LYS A 105 15.76 -3.88 -4.34
CA LYS A 105 16.76 -4.97 -4.41
C LYS A 105 16.74 -5.92 -3.21
N ILE A 106 15.72 -5.83 -2.36
CA ILE A 106 15.53 -6.67 -1.17
C ILE A 106 14.33 -7.59 -1.40
N PRO A 107 14.44 -8.90 -1.13
CA PRO A 107 13.29 -9.79 -1.23
C PRO A 107 12.23 -9.46 -0.17
N PRO A 108 10.93 -9.52 -0.50
CA PRO A 108 9.88 -9.24 0.46
C PRO A 108 9.78 -10.32 1.54
N HIS A 109 9.45 -9.91 2.76
CA HIS A 109 9.24 -10.82 3.88
C HIS A 109 7.84 -11.46 3.86
N ILE A 110 7.64 -12.43 2.97
CA ILE A 110 6.33 -13.08 2.73
C ILE A 110 5.75 -13.76 3.98
N LYS A 111 6.62 -14.25 4.89
CA LYS A 111 6.20 -14.89 6.15
C LYS A 111 5.43 -13.96 7.11
N LYS A 112 5.46 -12.64 6.88
CA LYS A 112 4.71 -11.64 7.65
C LYS A 112 3.33 -11.38 7.07
N LEU A 113 2.97 -11.99 5.95
CA LEU A 113 1.65 -11.81 5.35
C LEU A 113 0.61 -12.66 6.08
N TRP A 114 -0.55 -12.07 6.24
CA TRP A 114 -1.69 -12.59 6.97
C TRP A 114 -2.96 -12.16 6.22
N VAL A 115 -4.02 -12.94 6.37
CA VAL A 115 -5.27 -12.69 5.64
C VAL A 115 -5.92 -11.41 6.19
N PHE A 116 -6.27 -10.49 5.31
CA PHE A 116 -7.04 -9.30 5.68
C PHE A 116 -8.35 -9.71 6.38
N GLY A 117 -8.65 -9.09 7.51
CA GLY A 117 -9.80 -9.42 8.35
C GLY A 117 -9.62 -10.62 9.27
N CYS A 118 -8.43 -11.23 9.34
CA CYS A 118 -8.19 -12.30 10.29
C CYS A 118 -8.17 -11.80 11.74
N VAL A 119 -8.48 -12.69 12.68
CA VAL A 119 -8.33 -12.42 14.11
C VAL A 119 -6.84 -12.24 14.42
N ALA A 120 -6.51 -11.16 15.13
CA ALA A 120 -5.18 -10.85 15.62
C ALA A 120 -5.24 -10.72 17.14
N ILE A 121 -4.24 -11.26 17.84
CA ILE A 121 -4.13 -11.14 19.31
C ILE A 121 -3.05 -10.12 19.64
N LEU A 122 -3.46 -9.01 20.23
CA LEU A 122 -2.58 -7.94 20.72
C LEU A 122 -2.09 -8.30 22.12
N ILE A 123 -0.84 -8.75 22.23
CA ILE A 123 -0.26 -9.16 23.51
C ILE A 123 0.27 -7.94 24.26
N ALA A 124 -0.23 -7.73 25.48
CA ALA A 124 0.27 -6.71 26.39
C ALA A 124 1.72 -7.03 26.77
N PRO A 125 2.62 -6.03 26.82
CA PRO A 125 4.01 -6.28 27.17
C PRO A 125 4.10 -6.79 28.62
N LYS A 126 5.06 -7.69 28.88
CA LYS A 126 5.14 -8.46 30.14
C LYS A 126 5.16 -7.60 31.40
N ASN A 127 5.69 -6.39 31.31
CA ASN A 127 5.76 -5.42 32.40
C ASN A 127 4.40 -4.80 32.79
N LEU A 128 3.39 -4.90 31.92
CA LEU A 128 2.00 -4.48 32.19
C LEU A 128 1.10 -5.67 32.55
N GLN A 129 1.63 -6.90 32.57
CA GLN A 129 0.88 -8.09 32.93
C GLN A 129 0.85 -8.23 34.47
N ASN A 130 -0.31 -7.98 35.06
CA ASN A 130 -0.48 -7.99 36.52
C ASN A 130 -0.36 -9.39 37.16
N TRP A 131 -0.53 -10.49 36.39
CA TRP A 131 -0.41 -11.86 36.91
C TRP A 131 -0.20 -12.90 35.78
N LYS A 132 0.48 -14.02 36.07
CA LYS A 132 0.89 -15.04 35.09
C LYS A 132 -0.27 -15.71 34.33
N LEU A 133 -1.47 -15.74 34.90
CA LEU A 133 -2.65 -16.42 34.33
C LEU A 133 -3.73 -15.45 33.86
N ASN A 134 -3.50 -14.14 33.96
CA ASN A 134 -4.46 -13.17 33.43
C ASN A 134 -4.49 -13.21 31.90
N GLN A 135 -5.59 -12.75 31.33
CA GLN A 135 -5.69 -12.51 29.90
C GLN A 135 -4.58 -11.54 29.49
N THR A 136 -3.61 -12.03 28.72
CA THR A 136 -2.43 -11.28 28.29
C THR A 136 -2.62 -10.62 26.93
N GLY A 137 -3.74 -10.91 26.26
CA GLY A 137 -3.98 -10.49 24.90
C GLY A 137 -5.41 -10.00 24.67
N GLN A 138 -5.53 -8.96 23.86
CA GLN A 138 -6.79 -8.43 23.38
C GLN A 138 -7.01 -8.88 21.94
N GLU A 139 -8.21 -9.38 21.64
CA GLU A 139 -8.56 -9.71 20.27
C GLU A 139 -8.81 -8.45 19.44
N GLY A 140 -8.35 -8.49 18.19
CA GLY A 140 -8.56 -7.48 17.19
C GLY A 140 -8.66 -8.10 15.81
N ILE A 141 -8.87 -7.25 14.82
CA ILE A 141 -9.02 -7.63 13.42
C ILE A 141 -7.88 -7.00 12.63
N LEU A 142 -7.14 -7.81 11.87
CA LEU A 142 -6.09 -7.30 11.01
C LEU A 142 -6.70 -6.54 9.82
N LEU A 143 -6.44 -5.24 9.76
CA LEU A 143 -6.87 -4.38 8.66
C LEU A 143 -5.72 -4.08 7.67
N GLY A 144 -4.50 -4.55 7.92
CA GLY A 144 -3.41 -4.45 6.94
C GLY A 144 -2.05 -4.15 7.55
N TYR A 145 -1.27 -3.34 6.85
CA TYR A 145 0.16 -3.16 7.10
C TYR A 145 0.55 -1.68 7.17
N LYS A 146 1.52 -1.35 8.03
CA LYS A 146 2.10 -0.01 8.19
C LYS A 146 3.63 -0.06 8.13
N ASN A 147 4.25 1.10 7.93
CA ASN A 147 5.71 1.30 7.91
C ASN A 147 6.41 0.33 6.96
N ASP A 148 6.07 0.36 5.67
CA ASP A 148 6.63 -0.57 4.66
C ASP A 148 6.47 -2.05 5.04
N MET A 149 5.32 -2.38 5.64
CA MET A 149 4.97 -3.72 6.14
C MET A 149 5.85 -4.25 7.27
N SER A 150 6.53 -3.36 7.99
CA SER A 150 7.19 -3.72 9.25
C SER A 150 6.23 -3.81 10.44
N ALA A 151 5.04 -3.19 10.35
CA ALA A 151 4.02 -3.20 11.38
C ALA A 151 2.66 -3.62 10.83
N TYR A 152 1.78 -4.09 11.72
CA TYR A 152 0.39 -4.44 11.40
C TYR A 152 -0.56 -3.31 11.81
N TRP A 153 -1.59 -3.09 11.01
CA TRP A 153 -2.73 -2.24 11.37
C TRP A 153 -3.84 -3.16 11.87
N VAL A 154 -4.14 -3.07 13.17
CA VAL A 154 -5.15 -3.90 13.82
C VAL A 154 -6.23 -2.98 14.35
N LEU A 155 -7.50 -3.35 14.16
CA LEU A 155 -8.63 -2.75 14.84
C LEU A 155 -8.94 -3.55 16.09
N TRP A 156 -8.99 -2.90 17.24
CA TRP A 156 -9.41 -3.52 18.50
C TRP A 156 -10.35 -2.57 19.23
N SER A 157 -11.34 -3.12 19.94
CA SER A 157 -12.23 -2.33 20.78
C SER A 157 -11.74 -2.38 22.22
N CYS A 158 -11.35 -1.24 22.77
CA CYS A 158 -11.20 -1.10 24.21
C CYS A 158 -12.60 -1.14 24.84
N ASN A 159 -12.89 -2.19 25.61
CA ASN A 159 -14.02 -2.17 26.54
C ASN A 159 -13.74 -1.22 27.70
#